data_AF-A0A1G4AEP5-F1
#
_entry.id   AF-A0A1G4AEP5-F1
#
_cell.length_a   1.000
_cell.length_b   1.000
_cell.length_c   1.000
_cell.angle_alpha   90.00
_cell.angle_beta   90.00
_cell.angle_gamma   90.00
#
_symmetry.space_group_name_H-M   'P 1'
#
loop_
_entity.id
_entity.type
_entity.pdbx_description
1 polymer ?
#
loop_
_entity_poly.entity_id
_entity_poly.type
_entity_poly.pdbx_seq_one_letter_code
_entity_poly.pdbx_strand_id
1 'polypeptide(L)' 'MRKRILIPMAGYYQAVPKGRTVAVVGSAGIPEIAINGGSAARTLGLKRGDPVVVEPAGS' A
#
# COMPACT_ATOMS: atom_id res chain seq x y z
N MET A 1 -4.81 18.32 -9.49
CA MET A 1 -5.56 17.03 -9.56
C MET A 1 -5.10 16.14 -8.41
N ARG A 2 -6.01 15.58 -7.60
CA ARG A 2 -5.67 14.57 -6.59
C ARG A 2 -5.55 13.21 -7.28
N LYS A 3 -4.35 12.61 -7.31
CA LYS A 3 -4.11 11.29 -7.89
C LYS A 3 -4.57 10.24 -6.88
N ARG A 4 -5.55 9.41 -7.24
CA ARG A 4 -6.02 8.29 -6.42
C ARG A 4 -5.31 7.01 -6.89
N ILE A 5 -4.72 6.28 -5.94
CA ILE A 5 -4.00 5.03 -6.21
C ILE A 5 -4.73 3.92 -5.49
N LEU A 6 -5.17 2.89 -6.23
CA LEU A 6 -5.78 1.70 -5.65
C LEU A 6 -4.68 0.69 -5.35
N ILE A 7 -4.67 0.18 -4.11
CA ILE A 7 -3.64 -0.73 -3.61
C ILE A 7 -4.35 -1.96 -3.05
N PRO A 8 -4.09 -3.17 -3.58
CA PRO A 8 -4.72 -4.38 -3.08
C PRO A 8 -4.17 -4.75 -1.70
N MET A 9 -5.05 -5.25 -0.82
CA MET A 9 -4.63 -5.91 0.42
C MET A 9 -4.21 -7.35 0.15
N ALA A 10 -3.11 -7.79 0.75
CA ALA A 10 -2.63 -9.16 0.67
C ALA A 10 -1.92 -9.58 1.97
N GLY A 11 -1.71 -10.90 2.13
CA GLY A 11 -1.06 -11.45 3.32
C GLY A 11 0.46 -11.30 3.37
N TYR A 12 1.12 -11.00 2.24
CA TYR A 12 2.57 -10.90 2.15
C TYR A 12 3.00 -10.05 0.95
N TYR A 13 4.23 -9.52 0.99
CA TYR A 13 4.74 -8.58 -0.01
C TYR A 13 4.79 -9.16 -1.43
N GLN A 14 5.17 -10.44 -1.57
CA GLN A 14 5.31 -11.11 -2.86
C GLN A 14 3.98 -11.54 -3.50
N ALA A 15 2.83 -11.23 -2.90
CA ALA A 15 1.52 -11.49 -3.50
C ALA A 15 1.27 -10.65 -4.78
N VAL A 16 2.10 -9.63 -5.02
CA VAL A 16 2.16 -8.86 -6.25
C VAL A 16 3.56 -8.97 -6.88
N PRO A 17 3.73 -8.74 -8.19
CA PRO A 17 5.06 -8.72 -8.81
C PRO A 17 6.02 -7.70 -8.19
N LYS A 18 7.33 -7.94 -8.31
CA LYS A 18 8.37 -7.01 -7.82
C LYS A 18 8.15 -5.60 -8.40
N GLY A 19 8.27 -4.58 -7.56
CA GLY A 19 8.06 -3.18 -7.93
C GLY A 19 6.59 -2.74 -7.94
N ARG A 20 5.63 -3.63 -7.65
CA ARG A 20 4.21 -3.28 -7.55
C ARG A 20 3.80 -2.94 -6.13
N THR A 21 2.75 -2.12 -6.01
CA THR A 21 2.16 -1.71 -4.74
C THR A 21 1.34 -2.82 -4.12
N VAL A 22 1.44 -2.98 -2.81
CA VAL A 22 0.64 -3.90 -2.00
C VAL A 22 0.42 -3.30 -0.62
N ALA A 23 -0.73 -3.57 -0.01
CA ALA A 23 -0.96 -3.31 1.40
C ALA A 23 -0.91 -4.63 2.17
N VAL A 24 -0.11 -4.69 3.23
CA VAL A 24 0.02 -5.88 4.11
C VAL A 24 -0.26 -5.48 5.55
N VAL A 25 -0.82 -6.39 6.34
CA VAL A 25 -0.91 -6.17 7.80
C VAL A 25 0.45 -6.49 8.41
N GLY A 26 1.14 -5.45 8.89
CA GLY A 26 2.46 -5.60 9.51
C GLY A 26 2.38 -6.23 10.91
N SER A 27 3.53 -6.48 11.52
CA SER A 27 3.62 -7.07 12.87
C SER A 27 2.94 -6.25 13.97
N ALA A 28 2.76 -4.94 13.74
CA ALA A 28 2.02 -4.05 14.64
C ALA A 28 0.48 -4.17 14.50
N GLY A 29 -0.03 -5.06 13.64
CA GLY A 29 -1.47 -5.27 13.43
C GLY A 29 -2.16 -4.16 12.63
N ILE A 30 -1.39 -3.26 12.01
CA ILE A 30 -1.91 -2.16 11.18
C ILE A 30 -1.53 -2.35 9.71
N PRO A 31 -2.37 -1.87 8.76
CA PRO A 31 -2.03 -1.88 7.35
C PRO A 31 -0.80 -1.03 7.04
N GLU A 32 0.13 -1.60 6.29
CA GLU A 32 1.31 -0.93 5.74
C GLU A 32 1.17 -0.86 4.21
N ILE A 33 1.44 0.31 3.64
CA ILE A 33 1.57 0.50 2.19
C ILE A 33 3.01 0.22 1.78
N ALA A 34 3.21 -0.78 0.91
CA ALA A 34 4.52 -1.25 0.49
C ALA A 34 4.67 -1.32 -1.04
N ILE A 35 5.92 -1.40 -1.48
CA ILE A 35 6.30 -1.85 -2.82
C ILE A 35 6.99 -3.19 -2.64
N ASN A 36 6.58 -4.23 -3.39
CA ASN A 36 7.28 -5.51 -3.32
C ASN A 36 8.76 -5.32 -3.73
N GLY A 37 9.67 -5.46 -2.77
CA GLY A 37 11.10 -5.24 -2.94
C GLY A 37 11.50 -3.77 -3.08
N GLY A 38 10.77 -2.83 -2.46
CA GLY A 38 11.10 -1.40 -2.53
C GLY A 38 10.45 -0.52 -1.45
N SER A 39 10.65 0.80 -1.55
CA SER A 39 10.08 1.80 -0.64
C SER A 39 8.85 2.47 -1.25
N ALA A 40 7.71 2.36 -0.58
CA ALA A 40 6.48 3.05 -0.98
C ALA A 40 6.61 4.57 -0.84
N ALA A 41 7.20 5.07 0.26
CA ALA A 41 7.41 6.50 0.47
C ALA A 41 8.18 7.15 -0.69
N ARG A 42 9.28 6.52 -1.14
CA ARG A 42 10.08 7.02 -2.26
C ARG A 42 9.37 6.88 -3.61
N THR A 43 8.69 5.75 -3.84
CA THR A 43 8.07 5.43 -5.14
C THR A 43 6.80 6.22 -5.39
N LEU A 44 6.01 6.41 -4.34
CA LEU A 44 4.69 7.06 -4.40
C LEU A 44 4.73 8.51 -3.91
N GLY A 45 5.87 8.97 -3.36
CA GLY A 45 6.02 10.33 -2.81
C GLY A 45 5.20 10.55 -1.54
N LEU A 46 4.91 9.48 -0.78
CA LEU A 46 4.08 9.55 0.43
C LEU A 46 4.84 10.18 1.58
N LYS A 47 4.13 10.94 2.41
CA LYS A 47 4.60 11.53 3.65
C LYS A 47 3.62 11.28 4.78
N ARG A 48 4.12 11.43 6.02
CA ARG A 48 3.27 11.39 7.21
C ARG A 48 2.19 12.46 7.12
N GLY A 49 0.95 12.10 7.43
CA GLY A 49 -0.22 12.96 7.33
C GLY A 49 -0.95 12.90 5.98
N ASP A 50 -0.42 12.19 4.97
CA ASP A 50 -1.21 11.94 3.76
C ASP A 50 -2.45 11.09 4.09
N PRO A 51 -3.63 11.46 3.56
CA PRO A 51 -4.87 10.76 3.83
C PRO A 51 -4.88 9.38 3.17
N VAL A 52 -5.40 8.39 3.88
CA VAL A 52 -5.62 7.01 3.39
C VAL A 52 -7.09 6.66 3.60
N VAL A 53 -7.67 6.00 2.60
CA VAL A 53 -9.05 5.48 2.66
C VAL A 53 -8.96 3.96 2.54
N VAL A 54 -9.63 3.25 3.43
CA VAL A 54 -9.72 1.79 3.44
C VAL A 54 -11.18 1.41 3.20
N GLU A 55 -11.41 0.60 2.17
CA GLU A 55 -12.74 0.19 1.74
C GLU A 55 -12.80 -1.34 1.61
N PRO A 56 -13.96 -1.96 1.88
CA PRO A 56 -14.18 -3.36 1.53
C PRO A 56 -14.02 -3.59 0.03
N ALA A 57 -13.58 -4.79 -0.35
CA ALA A 57 -13.57 -5.17 -1.76
C ALA A 57 -15.01 -5.19 -2.31
N GLY A 58 -15.25 -4.46 -3.41
CA GLY A 58 -16.54 -4.46 -4.13
C GLY A 58 -17.59 -3.45 -3.62
N SER A 59 -17.19 -2.43 -2.86
CA SER A 59 -18.04 -1.29 -2.48
C SER A 59 -18.17 -0.23 -3.60
#